data_AF-A0A1W5Z339-F1
#
_entry.id   AF-A0A1W5Z339-F1
#
_cell.length_a   1.000
_cell.length_b   1.000
_cell.length_c   1.000
_cell.angle_alpha   90.00
_cell.angle_beta   90.00
_cell.angle_gamma   90.00
#
_symmetry.space_group_name_H-M   'P 1'
#
loop_
_entity.id
_entity.type
_entity.pdbx_description
1 polymer ?
#
loop_
_entity_poly.entity_id
_entity_poly.type
_entity_poly.pdbx_seq_one_letter_code
_entity_poly.pdbx_strand_id
1 'polypeptide(L)'
;MGSITLDLAVDSKGECTGSLSIGDEGTADLVKTGETFCMKYDEALLRQESEGEPAEEADAVVKLLAGRWMESKASDPDTKDMIELCDLKRLLKSIEANATAARKAGEAAKDIVDLEQ
;
A
#
# COMPACT_ATOMS: atom_id res chain seq x y z
N MET A 1 15.17 5.51 -6.76
CA MET A 1 13.78 5.52 -6.27
C MET A 1 12.88 5.86 -7.41
N GLY A 2 12.44 4.80 -8.10
CA GLY A 2 11.38 4.88 -9.10
C GLY A 2 10.05 5.34 -8.49
N SER A 3 9.06 5.60 -9.33
CA SER A 3 7.70 5.86 -8.87
C SER A 3 7.11 4.61 -8.24
N ILE A 4 6.59 4.73 -7.02
CA ILE A 4 5.85 3.66 -6.37
C ILE A 4 4.41 3.69 -6.84
N THR A 5 3.94 2.58 -7.40
CA THR A 5 2.54 2.36 -7.77
C THR A 5 1.97 1.26 -6.90
N LEU A 6 0.78 1.48 -6.34
CA LEU A 6 0.04 0.50 -5.57
C LEU A 6 -1.37 0.38 -6.15
N ASP A 7 -1.68 -0.80 -6.65
CA ASP A 7 -3.03 -1.18 -7.04
C ASP A 7 -3.62 -2.06 -5.94
N LEU A 8 -4.77 -1.66 -5.40
CA LEU A 8 -5.36 -2.32 -4.23
C LEU A 8 -6.87 -2.48 -4.38
N ALA A 9 -7.36 -3.69 -4.19
CA ALA A 9 -8.77 -3.99 -3.96
C ALA A 9 -8.98 -4.22 -2.47
N VAL A 10 -9.87 -3.45 -1.85
CA VAL A 10 -10.18 -3.52 -0.42
C VAL A 10 -11.67 -3.74 -0.23
N ASP A 11 -12.03 -4.66 0.66
CA ASP A 11 -13.42 -4.91 1.03
C ASP A 11 -13.82 -4.17 2.33
N SER A 12 -15.11 -4.20 2.67
CA SER A 12 -15.61 -3.55 3.89
C SER A 12 -15.20 -4.22 5.20
N LYS A 13 -14.63 -5.43 5.14
CA LYS A 13 -14.12 -6.19 6.30
C LYS A 13 -12.64 -5.90 6.57
N GLY A 14 -11.99 -5.14 5.68
CA GLY A 14 -10.57 -4.87 5.73
C GLY A 14 -9.74 -6.06 5.26
N GLU A 15 -10.29 -6.89 4.38
CA GLU A 15 -9.52 -7.83 3.55
C GLU A 15 -9.07 -7.10 2.28
N CYS A 16 -7.89 -7.42 1.79
CA CYS A 16 -7.34 -6.75 0.61
C CYS A 16 -6.48 -7.68 -0.24
N THR A 17 -6.40 -7.37 -1.52
CA THR A 17 -5.44 -7.94 -2.46
C THR A 17 -4.92 -6.83 -3.36
N GLY A 18 -3.64 -6.87 -3.70
CA GLY A 18 -3.04 -5.83 -4.50
C GLY A 18 -1.67 -6.17 -5.03
N SER A 19 -1.13 -5.24 -5.80
CA SER A 19 0.22 -5.28 -6.36
C SER A 19 0.92 -3.95 -6.12
N LEU A 20 2.16 -4.05 -5.66
CA LEU A 20 3.12 -2.96 -5.52
C LEU A 20 4.10 -3.05 -6.70
N SER A 21 4.41 -1.92 -7.34
CA SER A 21 5.45 -1.81 -8.35
C SER A 21 6.33 -0.60 -8.06
N ILE A 22 7.65 -0.76 -8.18
CA ILE A 22 8.60 0.32 -7.94
C ILE A 22 9.33 0.62 -9.25
N GLY A 23 8.79 1.51 -10.08
CA GLY A 23 9.36 1.78 -11.41
C GLY A 23 9.72 0.51 -12.18
N ASP A 24 10.99 0.42 -12.60
CA ASP A 24 11.58 -0.77 -13.23
C ASP A 24 12.34 -1.68 -12.24
N GLU A 25 12.27 -1.38 -10.93
CA GLU A 25 12.99 -2.04 -9.84
C GLU A 25 12.28 -3.33 -9.35
N GLY A 26 11.06 -3.61 -9.84
CA GLY A 26 10.34 -4.86 -9.60
C GLY A 26 8.98 -4.71 -8.93
N THR A 27 8.39 -5.84 -8.56
CA THR A 27 7.00 -5.94 -8.09
C THR A 27 6.82 -6.88 -6.90
N ALA A 28 5.79 -6.61 -6.10
CA ALA A 28 5.32 -7.52 -5.06
C ALA A 28 3.79 -7.61 -5.07
N ASP A 29 3.25 -8.81 -4.92
CA ASP A 29 1.82 -9.03 -4.67
C ASP A 29 1.57 -9.12 -3.16
N LEU A 30 0.41 -8.64 -2.73
CA LEU A 30 -0.03 -8.73 -1.34
C LEU A 30 -1.46 -9.26 -1.21
N VAL A 31 -1.71 -9.97 -0.12
CA VAL A 31 -3.05 -10.43 0.29
C VAL A 31 -3.15 -10.34 1.80
N LYS A 32 -4.23 -9.75 2.32
CA LYS A 32 -4.58 -9.78 3.74
C LYS A 32 -5.95 -10.40 3.91
N THR A 33 -6.02 -11.45 4.72
CA THR A 33 -7.25 -12.16 5.07
C THR A 33 -7.28 -12.46 6.56
N GLY A 34 -8.32 -12.00 7.27
CA GLY A 34 -8.38 -12.15 8.73
C GLY A 34 -7.13 -11.59 9.43
N GLU A 35 -6.43 -12.46 10.16
CA GLU A 35 -5.17 -12.17 10.88
C GLU A 35 -3.91 -12.56 10.09
N THR A 36 -4.06 -12.95 8.83
CA THR A 36 -2.96 -13.42 7.98
C THR A 36 -2.65 -12.37 6.92
N PHE A 37 -1.37 -12.09 6.76
CA PHE A 37 -0.82 -11.26 5.69
C PHE A 37 0.15 -12.08 4.86
N CYS A 38 0.00 -12.03 3.55
CA CYS A 38 0.84 -12.74 2.60
C CYS A 38 1.46 -11.77 1.62
N MET A 39 2.75 -11.93 1.36
CA MET A 39 3.47 -11.21 0.30
C MET A 39 4.20 -12.16 -0.63
N LYS A 40 4.29 -11.79 -1.89
CA LYS A 40 5.07 -12.51 -2.90
C LYS A 40 5.87 -11.50 -3.71
N TYR A 41 7.18 -11.64 -3.67
CA TYR A 41 8.10 -10.74 -4.37
C TYR A 41 8.54 -11.40 -5.68
N ASP A 42 8.75 -10.58 -6.71
CA ASP A 42 9.44 -11.02 -7.91
C ASP A 42 10.96 -11.03 -7.71
N GLU A 43 11.67 -11.64 -8.67
CA GLU A 43 13.13 -11.71 -8.62
C GLU A 43 13.79 -10.33 -8.73
N ALA A 44 13.23 -9.43 -9.55
CA ALA A 44 13.79 -8.10 -9.75
C ALA A 44 13.83 -7.30 -8.45
N LEU A 45 12.71 -7.29 -7.71
CA LEU A 45 12.59 -6.61 -6.45
C LEU A 45 13.50 -7.22 -5.38
N LEU A 46 13.58 -8.55 -5.29
CA LEU A 46 14.51 -9.21 -4.35
C LEU A 46 15.97 -8.89 -4.65
N ARG A 47 16.35 -8.78 -5.93
CA ARG A 47 17.70 -8.36 -6.32
C ARG A 47 17.97 -6.89 -6.00
N GLN A 48 16.95 -6.04 -6.14
CA GLN A 48 17.05 -4.64 -5.77
C GLN A 48 17.20 -4.47 -4.25
N GLU A 49 16.44 -5.20 -3.45
CA GLU A 49 16.50 -5.15 -1.99
C GLU A 49 17.84 -5.68 -1.43
N SER A 50 18.46 -6.66 -2.11
CA SER A 50 19.80 -7.18 -1.79
C SER A 50 20.95 -6.37 -2.42
N GLU A 51 20.69 -5.20 -3.01
CA GLU A 51 21.76 -4.38 -3.59
C GLU A 51 22.79 -3.98 -2.51
N GLY A 52 24.05 -4.40 -2.71
CA GLY A 52 25.14 -4.19 -1.76
C GLY A 52 25.51 -5.42 -0.93
N GLU A 53 24.70 -6.48 -0.96
CA GLU A 53 25.05 -7.79 -0.39
C GLU A 53 25.97 -8.59 -1.34
N PRO A 54 26.72 -9.58 -0.83
CA PRO A 54 27.45 -10.52 -1.67
C PRO A 54 26.51 -11.23 -2.66
N ALA A 55 26.97 -11.41 -3.90
CA ALA A 55 26.15 -12.00 -4.95
C ALA A 55 25.57 -13.39 -4.58
N GLU A 56 26.33 -14.19 -3.83
CA GLU A 56 25.86 -15.50 -3.35
C GLU A 56 24.70 -15.40 -2.35
N GLU A 57 24.68 -14.36 -1.52
CA GLU A 57 23.61 -14.09 -0.55
C GLU A 57 22.35 -13.61 -1.28
N ALA A 58 22.49 -12.67 -2.21
CA ALA A 58 21.39 -12.21 -3.06
C ALA A 58 20.77 -13.36 -3.88
N ASP A 59 21.60 -14.21 -4.47
CA ASP A 59 21.13 -15.39 -5.22
C ASP A 59 20.42 -16.41 -4.32
N ALA A 60 20.88 -16.58 -3.07
CA ALA A 60 20.21 -17.43 -2.10
C ALA A 60 18.82 -16.87 -1.74
N VAL A 61 18.70 -15.56 -1.50
CA VAL A 61 17.42 -14.88 -1.23
C VAL A 61 16.45 -15.06 -2.40
N VAL A 62 16.88 -14.76 -3.62
CA VAL A 62 16.07 -14.94 -4.84
C VAL A 62 15.60 -16.38 -4.98
N LYS A 63 16.51 -17.36 -4.83
CA LYS A 63 16.18 -18.78 -4.96
C LYS A 63 15.16 -19.25 -3.92
N LEU A 64 15.20 -18.68 -2.73
CA LEU A 64 14.32 -19.05 -1.63
C LEU A 64 12.95 -18.39 -1.72
N LEU A 65 12.87 -17.15 -2.18
CA LEU A 65 11.68 -16.31 -2.01
C LEU A 65 10.99 -15.92 -3.32
N ALA A 66 11.70 -15.84 -4.44
CA ALA A 66 11.14 -15.34 -5.68
C ALA A 66 9.92 -16.17 -6.11
N GLY A 67 8.81 -15.47 -6.33
CA GLY A 67 7.55 -16.06 -6.75
C GLY A 67 6.82 -16.91 -5.70
N ARG A 68 7.24 -16.88 -4.43
CA ARG A 68 6.61 -17.63 -3.34
C ARG A 68 5.84 -16.70 -2.40
N TRP A 69 4.71 -17.20 -1.90
CA TRP A 69 3.94 -16.52 -0.87
C TRP A 69 4.59 -16.73 0.49
N MET A 70 4.99 -15.64 1.13
CA MET A 70 5.46 -15.58 2.50
C MET A 70 4.33 -15.12 3.39
N GLU A 71 4.02 -15.93 4.40
CA GLU A 71 2.98 -15.66 5.37
C GLU A 71 3.56 -15.01 6.62
N SER A 72 2.87 -13.99 7.13
CA SER A 72 3.13 -13.34 8.41
C SER A 72 1.81 -13.01 9.10
N LYS A 73 1.88 -12.70 10.40
CA LYS A 73 0.68 -12.27 11.12
C LYS A 73 0.39 -10.82 10.78
N ALA A 74 -0.88 -10.50 10.61
CA ALA A 74 -1.33 -9.13 10.43
C ALA A 74 -1.04 -8.22 11.64
N SER A 75 -0.71 -8.80 12.79
CA SER A 75 -0.28 -8.09 13.99
C SER A 75 1.22 -7.84 14.05
N ASP A 76 2.02 -8.40 13.12
CA ASP A 76 3.48 -8.26 13.14
C ASP A 76 3.85 -6.80 12.83
N PRO A 77 4.74 -6.16 13.62
CA PRO A 77 5.09 -4.76 13.44
C PRO A 77 5.56 -4.40 12.03
N ASP A 78 6.26 -5.33 11.37
CA ASP A 78 6.83 -5.15 10.03
C ASP A 78 5.77 -5.09 8.93
N THR A 79 4.55 -5.57 9.21
CA THR A 79 3.44 -5.58 8.25
C THR A 79 2.52 -4.36 8.38
N LYS A 80 2.73 -3.54 9.42
CA LYS A 80 1.79 -2.49 9.83
C LYS A 80 1.48 -1.51 8.71
N ASP A 81 2.51 -1.00 8.04
CA ASP A 81 2.32 0.04 7.01
C ASP A 81 1.52 -0.49 5.80
N MET A 82 1.75 -1.74 5.40
CA MET A 82 0.99 -2.39 4.33
C MET A 82 -0.46 -2.66 4.74
N ILE A 83 -0.69 -3.04 6.00
CA ILE A 83 -2.02 -3.38 6.51
C ILE A 83 -2.86 -2.13 6.76
N GLU A 84 -2.25 -1.01 7.14
CA GLU A 84 -2.95 0.26 7.28
C GLU A 84 -3.62 0.71 5.96
N LEU A 85 -3.09 0.29 4.81
CA LEU A 85 -3.68 0.54 3.49
C LEU A 85 -4.92 -0.33 3.22
N CYS A 86 -5.00 -1.48 3.89
CA CYS A 86 -6.16 -2.38 3.82
C CYS A 86 -7.29 -1.96 4.77
N ASP A 87 -7.06 -0.98 5.66
CA ASP A 87 -8.13 -0.31 6.40
C ASP A 87 -8.78 0.77 5.54
N LEU A 88 -9.81 0.38 4.78
CA LEU A 88 -10.59 1.27 3.93
C LEU A 88 -11.10 2.50 4.68
N LYS A 89 -11.52 2.37 5.94
CA LYS A 89 -12.07 3.51 6.70
C LYS A 89 -10.99 4.52 7.02
N ARG A 90 -9.80 4.04 7.41
CA ARG A 90 -8.65 4.90 7.69
C ARG A 90 -8.14 5.57 6.43
N LEU A 91 -8.08 4.83 5.32
CA LEU A 91 -7.71 5.35 4.01
C LEU A 91 -8.68 6.46 3.56
N LEU A 92 -9.99 6.21 3.59
CA LEU A 92 -11.00 7.21 3.25
C LEU A 92 -10.94 8.44 4.15
N LYS A 93 -10.78 8.25 5.47
CA LYS A 93 -10.63 9.37 6.42
C LYS A 93 -9.40 10.23 6.14
N SER A 94 -8.29 9.62 5.71
CA SER A 94 -7.09 10.34 5.28
C SER A 94 -7.35 11.21 4.04
N ILE A 95 -8.11 10.67 3.08
CA ILE A 95 -8.53 11.42 1.88
C ILE A 95 -9.46 12.58 2.26
N GLU A 96 -10.45 12.35 3.12
CA GLU A 96 -11.37 13.40 3.62
C GLU A 96 -10.62 14.52 4.35
N ALA A 97 -9.67 14.16 5.21
CA ALA A 97 -8.87 15.14 5.95
C ALA A 97 -8.02 16.04 5.03
N ASN A 98 -7.62 15.51 3.87
CA ASN A 98 -6.84 16.22 2.86
C ASN A 98 -7.69 16.75 1.69
N ALA A 99 -9.01 16.62 1.77
CA ALA A 99 -9.90 17.11 0.75
C ALA A 99 -9.92 18.65 0.80
N THR A 100 -9.26 19.27 -0.18
CA THR A 100 -9.63 20.65 -0.53
C THR A 100 -11.03 20.58 -1.13
N ALA A 101 -11.93 21.45 -0.67
CA ALA A 101 -13.31 21.43 -1.16
C ALA A 101 -13.32 21.53 -2.69
N ALA A 102 -13.54 20.41 -3.36
CA ALA A 102 -13.72 20.37 -4.81
C ALA A 102 -15.04 21.09 -5.10
N ARG A 103 -14.96 22.39 -5.36
CA ARG A 103 -16.13 23.18 -5.72
C ARG A 103 -16.36 23.05 -7.20
N LYS A 104 -17.58 22.67 -7.57
CA LYS A 104 -18.06 22.82 -8.94
C LYS A 104 -17.93 24.30 -9.31
N ALA A 105 -17.20 24.62 -10.37
CA ALA A 105 -17.12 25.99 -10.87
C ALA A 105 -18.53 26.48 -11.21
N GLY A 106 -19.06 27.41 -10.41
CA GLY A 106 -20.40 27.99 -10.58
C GLY A 106 -21.29 27.95 -9.34
N GLU A 107 -20.93 27.25 -8.26
CA GLU A 107 -21.72 27.30 -7.02
C GLU A 107 -21.27 28.50 -6.17
N ALA A 108 -21.93 29.63 -6.39
CA ALA A 108 -21.78 30.81 -5.54
C ALA A 108 -22.15 30.44 -4.10
N ALA A 109 -21.27 30.77 -3.16
CA ALA A 109 -21.53 30.67 -1.73
C ALA A 109 -22.80 31.47 -1.39
N LYS A 110 -23.92 30.75 -1.23
CA LYS A 110 -25.09 31.22 -0.51
C LYS A 110 -25.15 30.46 0.80
N ASP A 111 -24.31 30.90 1.72
CA ASP A 111 -24.69 31.02 3.12
C ASP A 111 -24.00 32.29 3.63
N ILE A 112 -24.75 33.38 3.52
CA ILE A 112 -24.54 34.65 4.17
C ILE A 112 -25.45 34.64 5.41
N VAL A 113 -24.98 35.27 6.49
CA VAL A 113 -25.75 35.78 7.66
C VAL A 113 -25.92 34.79 8.82
N ASP A 114 -25.01 34.86 9.80
CA ASP A 114 -25.37 35.28 11.18
C ASP A 114 -24.09 35.63 11.98
N LEU A 115 -23.52 36.80 11.68
CA LEU A 115 -22.64 37.53 12.59
C LEU A 115 -23.13 38.98 12.54
N GLU A 116 -23.34 39.51 13.74
CA GLU A 116 -23.83 40.86 14.10
C GLU A 116 -25.34 40.95 14.42
N GLN A 117 -25.68 40.63 15.67
CA GLN A 117 -26.16 41.59 16.68
C GLN A 117 -25.75 41.11 18.09
#